data_AF-A0A3C1UM11-F1
#
_entry.id   AF-A0A3C1UM11-F1
#
_cell.length_a   1.000
_cell.length_b   1.000
_cell.length_c   1.000
_cell.angle_alpha   90.00
_cell.angle_beta   90.00
_cell.angle_gamma   90.00
#
_symmetry.space_group_name_H-M   'P 1'
#
loop_
_entity.id
_entity.type
_entity.pdbx_description
1 polymer ?
#
loop_
_entity_poly.entity_id
_entity_poly.type
_entity_poly.pdbx_seq_one_letter_code
_entity_poly.pdbx_strand_id
1 'polypeptide(L)'
;MNDISIRTVLTSGLALILSLFVFYTSFFGSFETLIQRSLFVMAIVALGLLMYPTKHKGHIFSVIDGAMLTIVVVSGVYILFNFTNIMTNLPMAENYDIAMAFGTLTVILILAHRVSSIVFPIIVSTAVIYTLFGDLIPGRMGHRGFDIYYVTEVIFLGDKGLWGMLVNVASTTLAAFVLFGALLLHTGAGEVFF
;
A
#
# COMPACT_ATOMS: atom_id res chain seq x y z
N MET A 1 -11.88 23.49 -16.72
CA MET A 1 -11.24 24.27 -15.64
C MET A 1 -11.63 23.77 -14.24
N ASN A 2 -12.85 23.26 -13.99
CA ASN A 2 -13.25 22.76 -12.67
C ASN A 2 -12.55 21.47 -12.19
N ASP A 3 -12.35 20.46 -13.04
CA ASP A 3 -11.81 19.16 -12.59
C ASP A 3 -10.37 19.23 -12.09
N ILE A 4 -9.56 20.13 -12.66
CA ILE A 4 -8.15 20.29 -12.25
C ILE A 4 -8.10 20.95 -10.86
N SER A 5 -8.94 21.96 -10.61
CA SER A 5 -9.01 22.64 -9.32
C SER A 5 -9.49 21.71 -8.20
N ILE A 6 -10.53 20.90 -8.45
CA ILE A 6 -11.06 19.94 -7.48
C ILE A 6 -10.02 18.89 -7.11
N ARG A 7 -9.28 18.36 -8.09
CA ARG A 7 -8.24 17.36 -7.85
C ARG A 7 -7.08 17.94 -7.03
N THR A 8 -6.65 19.16 -7.33
CA THR A 8 -5.61 19.83 -6.53
C THR A 8 -6.04 20.02 -5.08
N VAL A 9 -7.28 20.44 -4.84
CA VAL A 9 -7.81 20.59 -3.48
C VAL A 9 -7.84 19.24 -2.75
N LEU A 10 -8.29 18.18 -3.41
CA LEU A 10 -8.32 16.82 -2.84
C LEU A 10 -6.92 16.30 -2.52
N THR A 11 -5.96 16.49 -3.44
CA THR A 11 -4.56 16.07 -3.22
C THR A 11 -3.95 16.82 -2.06
N SER A 12 -4.14 18.14 -1.97
CA SER A 12 -3.61 18.95 -0.88
C SER A 12 -4.25 18.56 0.46
N GLY A 13 -5.57 18.34 0.49
CA GLY A 13 -6.28 17.91 1.69
C GLY A 13 -5.77 16.56 2.21
N LEU A 14 -5.64 15.56 1.34
CA LEU A 14 -5.12 14.25 1.73
C LEU A 14 -3.64 14.30 2.11
N ALA A 15 -2.83 15.12 1.44
CA ALA A 15 -1.42 15.28 1.77
C ALA A 15 -1.25 15.91 3.16
N LEU A 16 -2.09 16.90 3.50
CA LEU A 16 -2.15 17.49 4.83
C LEU A 16 -2.56 16.45 5.89
N ILE A 17 -3.60 15.65 5.62
CA ILE A 17 -4.04 14.58 6.54
C ILE A 17 -2.92 13.56 6.77
N LEU A 18 -2.26 13.08 5.70
CA LEU A 18 -1.14 12.15 5.82
C LEU A 18 0.03 12.79 6.60
N SER A 19 0.33 14.06 6.35
CA SER A 19 1.40 14.78 7.05
C SER A 19 1.10 14.89 8.54
N LEU A 20 -0.14 15.26 8.90
CA LEU A 20 -0.59 15.32 10.28
C LEU A 20 -0.54 13.94 10.96
N PHE A 21 -0.97 12.89 10.25
CA PHE A 21 -0.88 11.51 10.74
C PHE A 21 0.56 11.10 11.05
N VAL A 22 1.51 11.38 10.15
CA VAL A 22 2.92 11.05 10.35
C VAL A 22 3.52 11.89 11.49
N PHE A 23 3.22 13.18 11.59
CA PHE A 23 3.71 14.00 12.72
C PHE A 23 3.16 13.51 14.06
N TYR A 24 1.86 13.21 14.11
CA TYR A 24 1.22 12.69 15.31
C TYR A 24 1.86 11.38 15.77
N THR A 25 1.99 10.40 14.86
CA THR A 25 2.60 9.10 15.18
C THR A 25 4.11 9.20 15.46
N SER A 26 4.79 10.19 14.91
CA SER A 26 6.21 10.46 15.21
C SER A 26 6.41 11.05 16.60
N PHE A 27 5.46 11.87 17.09
CA PHE A 27 5.56 12.52 18.40
C PHE A 27 5.01 11.65 19.54
N PHE A 28 3.83 11.05 19.35
CA PHE A 28 3.14 10.26 20.39
C PHE A 28 3.49 8.76 20.36
N GLY A 29 4.21 8.31 19.34
CA GLY A 29 4.53 6.90 19.12
C GLY A 29 3.59 6.25 18.09
N SER A 30 4.06 5.12 17.55
CA SER A 30 3.35 4.33 16.55
C SER A 30 2.17 3.57 17.16
N PHE A 31 1.07 3.47 16.41
CA PHE A 31 -0.02 2.56 16.75
C PHE A 31 0.41 1.11 16.61
N GLU A 32 -0.50 0.19 16.95
CA GLU A 32 -0.28 -1.23 16.70
C GLU A 32 0.04 -1.50 15.23
N THR A 33 0.94 -2.46 15.03
CA THR A 33 1.60 -2.77 13.77
C THR A 33 0.65 -2.80 12.56
N LEU A 34 -0.42 -3.58 12.61
CA LEU A 34 -1.37 -3.70 11.50
C LEU A 34 -2.19 -2.41 11.30
N ILE A 35 -2.57 -1.74 12.39
CA ILE A 35 -3.38 -0.52 12.36
C ILE A 35 -2.60 0.59 11.67
N GLN A 36 -1.36 0.83 12.09
CA GLN A 36 -0.53 1.86 11.50
C GLN A 36 -0.25 1.61 10.02
N ARG A 37 0.15 0.37 9.68
CA ARG A 37 0.55 0.02 8.32
C ARG A 37 -0.62 0.06 7.35
N SER A 38 -1.79 -0.43 7.74
CA SER A 38 -3.00 -0.39 6.90
C SER A 38 -3.49 1.03 6.65
N LEU A 39 -3.54 1.89 7.68
CA LEU A 39 -3.87 3.32 7.54
C LEU A 39 -2.92 4.03 6.59
N PHE A 40 -1.62 3.80 6.75
CA PHE A 40 -0.59 4.43 5.92
C PHE A 40 -0.70 4.01 4.46
N VAL A 41 -0.91 2.71 4.18
CA VAL A 41 -1.07 2.21 2.80
C VAL A 41 -2.34 2.77 2.16
N MET A 42 -3.47 2.81 2.87
CA MET A 42 -4.70 3.42 2.35
C MET A 42 -4.48 4.88 1.96
N ALA A 43 -3.82 5.66 2.83
CA ALA A 43 -3.54 7.07 2.57
C ALA A 43 -2.57 7.28 1.39
N ILE A 44 -1.49 6.49 1.31
CA ILE A 44 -0.53 6.58 0.20
C ILE A 44 -1.13 6.14 -1.13
N VAL A 45 -1.94 5.08 -1.15
CA VAL A 45 -2.60 4.64 -2.39
C VAL A 45 -3.60 5.69 -2.86
N ALA A 46 -4.39 6.28 -1.94
CA ALA A 46 -5.30 7.36 -2.28
C ALA A 46 -4.57 8.57 -2.89
N LEU A 47 -3.47 8.99 -2.27
CA LEU A 47 -2.63 10.06 -2.80
C LEU A 47 -1.98 9.69 -4.14
N GLY A 48 -1.44 8.48 -4.26
CA GLY A 48 -0.79 8.01 -5.46
C GLY A 48 -1.73 7.96 -6.66
N LEU A 49 -2.97 7.47 -6.49
CA LEU A 49 -3.98 7.44 -7.55
C LEU A 49 -4.40 8.86 -7.98
N LEU A 50 -4.48 9.80 -7.04
CA LEU A 50 -4.80 11.19 -7.39
C LEU A 50 -3.65 11.92 -8.09
N MET A 51 -2.40 11.68 -7.68
CA MET A 51 -1.21 12.29 -8.27
C MET A 51 -0.83 11.68 -9.62
N TYR A 52 -1.01 10.37 -9.77
CA TYR A 52 -0.67 9.60 -10.98
C TYR A 52 -1.92 8.92 -11.56
N PRO A 53 -2.87 9.71 -12.12
CA PRO A 53 -4.07 9.17 -12.73
C PRO A 53 -3.72 8.32 -13.95
N THR A 54 -4.65 7.44 -14.33
CA THR A 54 -4.51 6.67 -15.56
C THR A 54 -4.38 7.60 -16.78
N LYS A 55 -3.36 7.35 -17.64
CA LYS A 55 -2.90 8.27 -18.70
C LYS A 55 -3.95 8.60 -19.79
N HIS A 56 -5.07 7.89 -19.85
CA HIS A 56 -6.11 8.10 -20.85
C HIS A 56 -7.27 8.93 -20.28
N LYS A 57 -7.67 9.98 -21.03
CA LYS A 57 -8.76 10.89 -20.65
C LYS A 57 -10.12 10.24 -20.94
N GLY A 58 -10.96 10.10 -19.91
CA GLY A 58 -12.36 9.68 -20.03
C GLY A 58 -12.98 9.28 -18.69
N HIS A 59 -14.32 9.35 -18.58
CA HIS A 59 -15.06 8.98 -17.37
C HIS A 59 -14.76 7.55 -16.90
N ILE A 60 -14.56 6.62 -17.83
CA ILE A 60 -14.26 5.21 -17.56
C ILE A 60 -12.96 5.07 -16.74
N PHE A 61 -11.93 5.86 -17.05
CA PHE A 61 -10.65 5.78 -16.35
C PHE A 61 -10.70 6.38 -14.94
N SER A 62 -11.55 7.38 -14.72
CA SER A 62 -11.84 7.88 -13.37
C SER A 62 -12.59 6.85 -12.52
N VAL A 63 -13.47 6.05 -13.14
CA VAL A 63 -14.16 4.94 -12.47
C VAL A 63 -13.18 3.83 -12.10
N ILE A 64 -12.20 3.53 -12.95
CA ILE A 64 -11.15 2.55 -12.65
C ILE A 64 -10.32 3.00 -11.44
N ASP A 65 -9.84 4.25 -11.43
CA ASP A 65 -9.05 4.76 -10.30
C ASP A 65 -9.90 4.80 -9.00
N GLY A 66 -11.20 5.10 -9.11
CA GLY A 66 -12.15 4.99 -8.00
C GLY A 66 -12.33 3.56 -7.49
N ALA A 67 -12.50 2.59 -8.38
CA ALA A 67 -12.64 1.17 -8.02
C ALA A 67 -11.36 0.63 -7.36
N MET A 68 -10.19 0.99 -7.87
CA MET A 68 -8.90 0.65 -7.27
C MET A 68 -8.77 1.21 -5.85
N LEU A 69 -9.19 2.46 -5.64
CA LEU A 69 -9.22 3.07 -4.30
C LEU A 69 -10.18 2.31 -3.38
N THR A 70 -11.39 2.00 -3.84
CA THR A 70 -12.38 1.26 -3.04
C THR A 70 -11.85 -0.10 -2.61
N ILE A 71 -11.18 -0.85 -3.50
CA ILE A 71 -10.58 -2.14 -3.15
C ILE A 71 -9.58 -2.00 -1.99
N VAL A 72 -8.65 -1.04 -2.07
CA VAL A 72 -7.63 -0.88 -1.03
C VAL A 72 -8.23 -0.34 0.27
N VAL A 73 -9.22 0.55 0.20
CA VAL A 73 -9.91 1.07 1.38
C VAL A 73 -10.71 -0.02 2.07
N VAL A 74 -11.49 -0.82 1.33
CA VAL A 74 -12.26 -1.93 1.90
C VAL A 74 -11.32 -2.95 2.56
N SER A 75 -10.25 -3.34 1.87
CA SER A 75 -9.23 -4.23 2.40
C SER A 75 -8.55 -3.68 3.66
N GLY A 76 -8.15 -2.40 3.65
CA GLY A 76 -7.51 -1.78 4.81
C GLY A 76 -8.46 -1.64 6.00
N VAL A 77 -9.72 -1.29 5.76
CA VAL A 77 -10.77 -1.23 6.79
C VAL A 77 -11.04 -2.62 7.37
N TYR A 78 -11.08 -3.67 6.55
CA TYR A 78 -11.23 -5.04 7.03
C TYR A 78 -10.10 -5.43 8.00
N ILE A 79 -8.84 -5.11 7.66
CA ILE A 79 -7.69 -5.36 8.52
C ILE A 79 -7.78 -4.52 9.81
N LEU A 80 -8.25 -3.27 9.73
CA LEU A 80 -8.42 -2.40 10.91
C LEU A 80 -9.46 -2.93 11.90
N PHE A 81 -10.53 -3.56 11.44
CA PHE A 81 -11.52 -4.13 12.34
C PHE A 81 -11.12 -5.51 12.86
N ASN A 82 -10.35 -6.28 12.09
CA ASN A 82 -9.98 -7.66 12.43
C ASN A 82 -8.56 -7.82 12.98
N PHE A 83 -7.81 -6.72 13.21
CA PHE A 83 -6.39 -6.78 13.59
C PHE A 83 -6.12 -7.67 14.81
N THR A 84 -6.95 -7.59 15.86
CA THR A 84 -6.77 -8.36 17.08
C THR A 84 -6.91 -9.85 16.81
N ASN A 85 -7.90 -10.23 15.99
CA ASN A 85 -8.13 -11.61 15.59
C ASN A 85 -6.96 -12.14 14.75
N ILE A 86 -6.48 -11.35 13.79
CA ILE A 86 -5.36 -11.69 12.92
C ILE A 86 -4.08 -11.94 13.74
N MET A 87 -3.79 -11.07 14.71
CA MET A 87 -2.58 -11.16 15.53
C MET A 87 -2.65 -12.23 16.62
N THR A 88 -3.85 -12.57 17.10
CA THR A 88 -4.02 -13.50 18.23
C THR A 88 -4.33 -14.92 17.78
N ASN A 89 -5.24 -15.08 16.81
CA ASN A 89 -5.81 -16.37 16.46
C ASN A 89 -5.32 -16.93 15.12
N LEU A 90 -4.64 -16.11 14.30
CA LEU A 90 -4.14 -16.48 12.96
C LEU A 90 -5.24 -17.18 12.12
N PRO A 91 -6.31 -16.44 11.74
CA PRO A 91 -7.45 -17.02 11.06
C PRO A 91 -7.06 -17.61 9.71
N MET A 92 -7.75 -18.68 9.33
CA MET A 92 -7.64 -19.28 7.99
C MET A 92 -8.30 -18.35 6.98
N ALA A 93 -7.72 -18.24 5.79
CA ALA A 93 -8.28 -17.38 4.75
C ALA A 93 -9.62 -17.91 4.23
N GLU A 94 -10.54 -17.00 3.93
CA GLU A 94 -11.76 -17.29 3.18
C GLU A 94 -11.70 -16.76 1.74
N ASN A 95 -12.68 -17.12 0.91
CA ASN A 95 -12.72 -16.72 -0.50
C ASN A 95 -12.72 -15.19 -0.68
N TYR A 96 -13.32 -14.45 0.24
CA TYR A 96 -13.34 -12.99 0.19
C TYR A 96 -11.98 -12.39 0.57
N ASP A 97 -11.20 -13.04 1.45
CA ASP A 97 -9.84 -12.62 1.79
C ASP A 97 -8.91 -12.76 0.58
N ILE A 98 -9.09 -13.83 -0.22
CA ILE A 98 -8.34 -14.02 -1.47
C ILE A 98 -8.61 -12.84 -2.42
N ALA A 99 -9.87 -12.47 -2.61
CA ALA A 99 -10.25 -11.36 -3.47
C ALA A 99 -9.64 -10.02 -3.00
N MET A 100 -9.68 -9.76 -1.69
CA MET A 100 -9.08 -8.57 -1.10
C MET A 100 -7.54 -8.57 -1.23
N ALA A 101 -6.89 -9.70 -0.95
CA ALA A 101 -5.44 -9.84 -1.02
C ALA A 101 -4.90 -9.58 -2.43
N PHE A 102 -5.40 -10.31 -3.42
CA PHE A 102 -4.95 -10.19 -4.80
C PHE A 102 -5.44 -8.89 -5.45
N GLY A 103 -6.61 -8.38 -5.04
CA GLY A 103 -7.10 -7.07 -5.45
C GLY A 103 -6.17 -5.94 -4.98
N THR A 104 -5.86 -5.90 -3.68
CA THR A 104 -4.94 -4.90 -3.10
C THR A 104 -3.53 -5.03 -3.67
N LEU A 105 -3.02 -6.26 -3.80
CA LEU A 105 -1.72 -6.51 -4.43
C LEU A 105 -1.68 -5.95 -5.86
N THR A 106 -2.70 -6.25 -6.67
CA THR A 106 -2.78 -5.76 -8.06
C THR A 106 -2.79 -4.24 -8.11
N VAL A 107 -3.57 -3.59 -7.25
CA VAL A 107 -3.61 -2.12 -7.16
C VAL A 107 -2.23 -1.53 -6.83
N ILE A 108 -1.52 -2.12 -5.85
CA ILE A 108 -0.18 -1.68 -5.46
C ILE A 108 0.82 -1.87 -6.61
N LEU A 109 0.77 -2.98 -7.33
CA LEU A 109 1.67 -3.22 -8.47
C LEU A 109 1.40 -2.25 -9.62
N ILE A 110 0.13 -1.99 -9.94
CA ILE A 110 -0.23 -0.98 -10.93
C ILE A 110 0.29 0.40 -10.51
N LEU A 111 0.11 0.78 -9.24
CA LEU A 111 0.57 2.07 -8.75
C LEU A 111 2.11 2.16 -8.76
N ALA A 112 2.80 1.10 -8.37
CA ALA A 112 4.27 1.02 -8.42
C ALA A 112 4.80 1.18 -9.86
N HIS A 113 4.09 0.63 -10.85
CA HIS A 113 4.41 0.85 -12.26
C HIS A 113 4.21 2.31 -12.69
N ARG A 114 3.12 2.95 -12.22
CA ARG A 114 2.80 4.35 -12.56
C ARG A 114 3.81 5.35 -11.98
N VAL A 115 4.33 5.08 -10.78
CA VAL A 115 5.24 5.99 -10.05
C VAL A 115 6.71 5.75 -10.37
N SER A 116 7.14 4.49 -10.42
CA SER A 116 8.56 4.13 -10.45
C SER A 116 8.97 3.42 -11.74
N SER A 117 8.70 2.11 -11.85
CA SER A 117 9.16 1.26 -12.97
C SER A 117 8.39 -0.05 -13.03
N ILE A 118 8.36 -0.68 -14.22
CA ILE A 118 7.76 -2.00 -14.46
C ILE A 118 8.50 -3.15 -13.74
N VAL A 119 9.75 -2.92 -13.32
CA VAL A 119 10.59 -3.96 -12.70
C VAL A 119 9.97 -4.54 -11.43
N PHE A 120 9.42 -3.69 -10.54
CA PHE A 120 8.77 -4.15 -9.30
C PHE A 120 7.55 -5.05 -9.56
N PRO A 121 6.58 -4.66 -10.41
CA PRO A 121 5.50 -5.54 -10.85
C PRO A 121 5.96 -6.91 -11.33
N ILE A 122 7.00 -6.96 -12.17
CA ILE A 122 7.50 -8.21 -12.75
C ILE A 122 8.08 -9.11 -11.67
N ILE A 123 8.94 -8.58 -10.79
CA ILE A 123 9.58 -9.35 -9.72
C ILE A 123 8.52 -9.94 -8.78
N VAL A 124 7.59 -9.11 -8.31
CA VAL A 124 6.55 -9.55 -7.36
C VAL A 124 5.61 -10.57 -8.01
N SER A 125 5.16 -10.31 -9.24
CA SER A 125 4.28 -11.25 -9.95
C SER A 125 4.97 -12.60 -10.19
N THR A 126 6.25 -12.58 -10.54
CA THR A 126 7.04 -13.81 -10.72
C THR A 126 7.20 -14.57 -9.41
N ALA A 127 7.46 -13.87 -8.30
CA ALA A 127 7.56 -14.50 -6.98
C ALA A 127 6.24 -15.14 -6.54
N VAL A 128 5.10 -14.48 -6.80
CA VAL A 128 3.76 -15.01 -6.48
C VAL A 128 3.44 -16.23 -7.36
N ILE A 129 3.72 -16.17 -8.65
CA ILE A 129 3.55 -17.31 -9.57
C ILE A 129 4.42 -18.48 -9.13
N TYR A 130 5.69 -18.22 -8.79
CA TYR A 130 6.60 -19.25 -8.26
C TYR A 130 6.06 -19.88 -6.98
N THR A 131 5.51 -19.07 -6.06
CA THR A 131 4.94 -19.57 -4.80
C THR A 131 3.73 -20.48 -5.03
N LEU A 132 2.90 -20.17 -6.03
CA LEU A 132 1.71 -20.98 -6.35
C LEU A 132 2.06 -22.24 -7.14
N PHE A 133 2.93 -22.12 -8.15
CA PHE A 133 3.20 -23.17 -9.15
C PHE A 133 4.60 -23.80 -9.02
N GLY A 134 5.22 -23.70 -7.83
CA GLY A 134 6.55 -24.25 -7.60
C GLY A 134 6.63 -25.77 -7.75
N ASP A 135 5.49 -26.46 -7.71
CA ASP A 135 5.34 -27.91 -7.92
C ASP A 135 5.60 -28.34 -9.37
N LEU A 136 5.37 -27.44 -10.32
CA LEU A 136 5.63 -27.65 -11.74
C LEU A 136 7.11 -27.48 -12.12
N ILE A 137 7.95 -26.99 -11.21
CA ILE A 137 9.36 -26.68 -11.49
C ILE A 137 10.23 -27.90 -11.18
N PRO A 138 10.87 -28.53 -12.17
CA PRO A 138 11.74 -29.67 -11.93
C PRO A 138 13.08 -29.25 -11.31
N GLY A 139 13.67 -30.13 -10.51
CA GLY A 139 15.00 -29.95 -9.93
C GLY A 139 15.00 -29.22 -8.58
N ARG A 140 16.14 -28.63 -8.22
CA ARG A 140 16.37 -28.10 -6.85
C ARG A 140 15.60 -26.81 -6.53
N MET A 141 15.08 -26.14 -7.54
CA MET A 141 14.24 -24.94 -7.38
C MET A 141 12.75 -25.29 -7.26
N GLY A 142 12.35 -26.55 -7.44
CA GLY A 142 10.98 -26.97 -7.20
C GLY A 142 10.63 -27.04 -5.72
N HIS A 143 9.38 -26.71 -5.39
CA HIS A 143 8.80 -26.96 -4.07
C HIS A 143 7.36 -27.46 -4.23
N ARG A 144 6.72 -27.95 -3.18
CA ARG A 144 5.37 -28.58 -3.25
C ARG A 144 4.21 -27.69 -3.74
N GLY A 145 4.47 -26.45 -4.15
CA GLY A 145 3.43 -25.42 -4.30
C GLY A 145 2.82 -25.01 -2.96
N PHE A 146 2.27 -23.81 -2.89
CA PHE A 146 1.48 -23.38 -1.74
C PHE A 146 0.05 -23.12 -2.19
N ASP A 147 -0.90 -23.55 -1.36
CA ASP A 147 -2.31 -23.32 -1.61
C ASP A 147 -2.65 -21.83 -1.54
N ILE A 148 -3.63 -21.39 -2.34
CA ILE A 148 -4.01 -19.99 -2.49
C ILE A 148 -4.48 -19.38 -1.16
N TYR A 149 -5.11 -20.20 -0.31
CA TYR A 149 -5.54 -19.81 1.03
C TYR A 149 -4.34 -19.50 1.92
N TYR A 150 -3.35 -20.39 1.96
CA TYR A 150 -2.11 -20.16 2.71
C TYR A 150 -1.33 -18.94 2.20
N VAL A 151 -1.24 -18.76 0.88
CA VAL A 151 -0.60 -17.57 0.30
C VAL A 151 -1.33 -16.29 0.73
N THR A 152 -2.66 -16.33 0.77
CA THR A 152 -3.50 -15.21 1.23
C THR A 152 -3.28 -14.91 2.71
N GLU A 153 -3.17 -15.93 3.56
CA GLU A 153 -2.86 -15.77 4.98
C GLU A 153 -1.53 -15.04 5.19
N VAL A 154 -0.49 -15.45 4.46
CA VAL A 154 0.84 -14.85 4.57
C VAL A 154 0.89 -13.43 4.00
N ILE A 155 0.26 -13.20 2.84
CA ILE A 155 0.34 -11.92 2.13
C ILE A 155 -0.58 -10.87 2.74
N PHE A 156 -1.76 -11.26 3.21
CA PHE A 156 -2.83 -10.33 3.60
C PHE A 156 -3.25 -10.44 5.07
N LEU A 157 -3.46 -11.64 5.60
CA LEU A 157 -3.84 -11.87 7.01
C LEU A 157 -2.60 -12.03 7.91
N GLY A 158 -1.62 -11.15 7.72
CA GLY A 158 -0.36 -11.22 8.45
C GLY A 158 0.47 -9.96 8.33
N ASP A 159 1.59 -9.96 9.04
CA ASP A 159 2.51 -8.82 9.17
C ASP A 159 3.73 -8.92 8.24
N LYS A 160 3.71 -9.86 7.30
CA LYS A 160 4.85 -10.21 6.43
C LYS A 160 4.67 -9.76 4.97
N GLY A 161 3.43 -9.71 4.49
CA GLY A 161 3.11 -9.34 3.12
C GLY A 161 2.83 -7.85 2.93
N LEU A 162 1.60 -7.54 2.54
CA LEU A 162 1.15 -6.18 2.19
C LEU A 162 1.28 -5.18 3.35
N TRP A 163 1.22 -5.68 4.58
CA TRP A 163 1.40 -4.91 5.81
C TRP A 163 2.76 -5.20 6.45
N GLY A 164 3.78 -5.43 5.63
CA GLY A 164 5.10 -5.91 6.03
C GLY A 164 5.98 -4.93 6.82
N MET A 165 7.14 -5.41 7.26
CA MET A 165 8.18 -4.60 7.91
C MET A 165 8.61 -3.40 7.04
N LEU A 166 8.65 -3.54 5.72
CA LEU A 166 9.00 -2.43 4.83
C LEU A 166 7.99 -1.28 4.91
N VAL A 167 6.70 -1.61 5.03
CA VAL A 167 5.64 -0.60 5.25
C VAL A 167 5.79 0.03 6.63
N ASN A 168 6.22 -0.74 7.64
CA ASN A 168 6.54 -0.20 8.96
C ASN A 168 7.55 0.93 8.87
N VAL A 169 8.71 0.60 8.31
CA VAL A 169 9.86 1.52 8.20
C VAL A 169 9.49 2.72 7.33
N ALA A 170 8.69 2.50 6.28
CA ALA A 170 8.14 3.58 5.46
C ALA A 170 7.22 4.52 6.26
N SER A 171 6.29 3.96 7.04
CA SER A 171 5.26 4.71 7.78
C SER A 171 5.78 5.45 9.00
N THR A 172 6.87 4.98 9.61
CA THR A 172 7.47 5.60 10.79
C THR A 172 8.59 6.55 10.38
N THR A 173 9.60 6.00 9.73
CA THR A 173 10.92 6.61 9.68
C THR A 173 11.08 7.39 8.38
N LEU A 174 10.83 6.75 7.23
CA LEU A 174 10.98 7.44 5.95
C LEU A 174 9.95 8.58 5.81
N ALA A 175 8.70 8.34 6.19
CA ALA A 175 7.66 9.36 6.09
C ALA A 175 8.01 10.61 6.91
N ALA A 176 8.48 10.44 8.15
CA ALA A 176 8.91 11.55 8.99
C ALA A 176 10.10 12.30 8.34
N PHE A 177 11.14 11.59 7.91
CA PHE A 177 12.30 12.21 7.25
C PHE A 177 11.93 12.96 5.97
N VAL A 178 11.05 12.41 5.14
CA VAL A 178 10.60 13.06 3.90
C VAL A 178 9.80 14.32 4.21
N LEU A 179 8.92 14.28 5.22
CA LEU A 179 8.14 15.45 5.62
C LEU A 179 9.01 16.56 6.22
N PHE A 180 9.91 16.21 7.15
CA PHE A 180 10.86 17.18 7.72
C PHE A 180 11.78 17.74 6.64
N GLY A 181 12.28 16.91 5.73
CA GLY A 181 13.09 17.35 4.59
C GLY A 181 12.33 18.35 3.72
N ALA A 182 11.10 18.04 3.32
CA ALA A 182 10.26 18.93 2.51
C ALA A 182 10.00 20.28 3.21
N LEU A 183 9.78 20.28 4.53
CA LEU A 183 9.62 21.51 5.32
C LEU A 183 10.91 22.34 5.34
N LEU A 184 12.08 21.72 5.56
CA LEU A 184 13.36 22.42 5.60
C LEU A 184 13.70 23.05 4.24
N LEU A 185 13.43 22.35 3.14
CA LEU A 185 13.63 22.90 1.79
C LEU A 185 12.71 24.10 1.53
N HIS A 186 11.45 24.06 1.95
CA HIS A 186 10.50 25.15 1.67
C HIS A 186 10.61 26.34 2.63
N THR A 187 11.12 26.14 3.83
CA THR A 187 11.32 27.22 4.83
C THR A 187 12.63 27.98 4.65
N GLY A 188 13.49 27.56 3.71
CA GLY A 188 14.82 28.14 3.51
C GLY A 188 15.84 27.74 4.58
N ALA A 189 15.43 26.98 5.60
CA ALA A 189 16.34 26.44 6.61
C ALA A 189 17.38 25.51 6.00
N GLY A 190 17.05 24.82 4.89
CA GLY A 190 18.00 24.00 4.13
C GLY A 190 19.22 24.78 3.64
N GLU A 191 19.08 26.05 3.27
CA GLU A 191 20.18 26.90 2.80
C GLU A 191 21.15 27.33 3.91
N VAL A 192 20.78 27.12 5.18
CA VAL A 192 21.64 27.42 6.35
C VAL A 192 22.54 26.23 6.69
N PHE A 193 22.23 25.03 6.19
CA PHE A 193 22.95 23.79 6.50
C PHE A 193 23.90 23.31 5.37
N PHE A 194 23.86 23.93 4.19
CA PHE A 194 24.74 23.65 3.04
C PHE A 194 25.46 24.93 2.62
#